data_AF-K1RFK9-F1
#
_entry.id   AF-K1RFK9-F1
#
_cell.length_a   1.000
_cell.length_b   1.000
_cell.length_c   1.000
_cell.angle_alpha   90.00
_cell.angle_beta   90.00
_cell.angle_gamma   90.00
#
_symmetry.space_group_name_H-M   'P 1'
#
loop_
_entity.id
_entity.type
_entity.pdbx_description
1 polymer ?
#
loop_
_entity_poly.entity_id
_entity_poly.type
_entity_poly.pdbx_seq_one_letter_code
_entity_poly.pdbx_strand_id
1 'polypeptide(L)'
;MAEAFPEFLDASYTSETEFQAHQNSIHTGKDEIKVKEFDWVILRPGNGHYEMNMFKSFIEVNWDVFFGELAKLMGFKSENAQRAAKNGPDNHKTWSLLKIAHQSLLDELLVPYVRVSMEKKVPPTPQGFFKYSMAEATNPNFVHTSTMILTYLQAILNLRAGLRSGNIDAIVSAKAVFAPLFHAKNHPKYQEIEIMESIQRQCVPDELKEFYNETESVSLSGNHLNEEGLDFKAEVVNKKVQAWMPRGVPIGEDWLRVTRNLDVFEQVVSKMV
;
A
#
# COMPACT_ATOMS: atom_id res chain seq x y z
N MET A 1 -13.89 2.51 25.67
CA MET A 1 -12.58 2.81 25.02
C MET A 1 -12.27 4.31 24.94
N ALA A 2 -13.18 5.21 25.32
CA ALA A 2 -12.93 6.66 25.37
C ALA A 2 -12.05 7.12 26.55
N GLU A 3 -11.63 6.22 27.44
CA GLU A 3 -10.86 6.55 28.65
C GLU A 3 -9.35 6.27 28.52
N ALA A 4 -8.88 5.71 27.40
CA ALA A 4 -7.49 5.26 27.29
C ALA A 4 -6.50 6.31 26.76
N PHE A 5 -6.96 7.39 26.10
CA PHE A 5 -6.08 8.37 25.45
C PHE A 5 -6.71 9.78 25.38
N PRO A 6 -6.92 10.47 26.51
CA PRO A 6 -7.49 11.82 26.50
C PRO A 6 -6.57 12.85 25.80
N GLU A 7 -5.25 12.62 25.78
CA GLU A 7 -4.27 13.52 25.13
C GLU A 7 -4.36 13.56 23.59
N PHE A 8 -5.04 12.59 22.98
CA PHE A 8 -5.19 12.52 21.52
C PHE A 8 -6.53 13.05 21.01
N LEU A 9 -7.49 13.32 21.91
CA LEU A 9 -8.86 13.67 21.53
C LEU A 9 -9.18 15.17 21.64
N ASP A 10 -8.33 15.98 22.27
CA ASP A 10 -8.70 17.35 22.67
C ASP A 10 -7.62 18.40 22.30
N ALA A 11 -7.12 18.34 21.07
CA ALA A 11 -6.18 19.33 20.56
C ALA A 11 -6.57 19.81 19.16
N SER A 12 -7.80 20.31 19.02
CA SER A 12 -8.14 21.23 17.93
C SER A 12 -8.15 22.64 18.51
N TYR A 13 -7.02 23.33 18.46
CA TYR A 13 -6.95 24.73 18.87
C TYR A 13 -7.37 25.57 17.68
N THR A 14 -8.50 26.25 17.80
CA THR A 14 -9.08 27.02 16.69
C THR A 14 -8.47 28.42 16.56
N SER A 15 -7.62 28.82 17.52
CA SER A 15 -6.87 30.07 17.48
C SER A 15 -5.53 30.00 18.23
N GLU A 16 -4.60 30.86 17.83
CA GLU A 16 -3.28 31.02 18.48
C GLU A 16 -3.40 31.34 19.98
N THR A 17 -4.44 32.08 20.36
CA THR A 17 -4.73 32.46 21.75
C THR A 17 -5.12 31.25 22.61
N GLU A 18 -5.92 30.32 22.08
CA GLU A 18 -6.32 29.09 22.79
C GLU A 18 -5.13 28.16 22.99
N PHE A 19 -4.27 28.05 21.98
CA PHE A 19 -3.05 27.26 22.07
C PHE A 19 -2.09 27.81 23.14
N GLN A 20 -1.89 29.13 23.19
CA GLN A 20 -1.07 29.78 24.21
C GLN A 20 -1.64 29.58 25.63
N ALA A 21 -2.97 29.61 25.78
CA ALA A 21 -3.61 29.35 27.07
C ALA A 21 -3.41 27.89 27.53
N HIS A 22 -3.48 26.91 26.62
CA HIS A 22 -3.19 25.52 26.91
C HIS A 22 -1.70 25.29 27.25
N GLN A 23 -0.79 25.86 26.46
CA GLN A 23 0.66 25.82 26.72
C GLN A 23 0.99 26.29 28.14
N ASN A 24 0.40 27.41 28.54
CA ASN A 24 0.62 28.01 29.85
C ASN A 24 -0.03 27.25 31.02
N SER A 25 -1.01 26.39 30.77
CA SER A 25 -1.74 25.66 31.83
C SER A 25 -1.30 24.20 32.00
N ILE A 26 -0.94 23.51 30.91
CA ILE A 26 -0.62 22.06 30.93
C ILE A 26 0.88 21.79 30.71
N HIS A 27 1.59 22.71 30.05
CA HIS A 27 2.94 22.46 29.53
C HIS A 27 4.00 23.45 30.03
N THR A 28 3.78 24.04 31.21
CA THR A 28 4.75 24.92 31.88
C THR A 28 6.15 24.30 31.95
N GLY A 29 7.13 24.97 31.34
CA GLY A 29 8.55 24.58 31.36
C GLY A 29 9.01 23.63 30.26
N LYS A 30 8.19 23.35 29.24
CA LYS A 30 8.62 22.63 28.02
C LYS A 30 8.76 23.63 26.86
N ASP A 31 9.97 23.75 26.33
CA ASP A 31 10.33 24.77 25.31
C ASP A 31 9.79 24.48 23.90
N GLU A 32 9.28 23.27 23.63
CA GLU A 32 8.73 22.93 22.32
C GLU A 32 7.46 22.09 22.45
N ILE A 33 6.31 22.74 22.32
CA ILE A 33 5.07 22.04 21.99
C ILE A 33 4.97 22.05 20.46
N LYS A 34 5.00 20.87 19.86
CA LYS A 34 4.77 20.73 18.41
C LYS A 34 3.30 20.98 18.13
N VAL A 35 2.94 22.21 17.77
CA VAL A 35 1.67 22.50 17.10
C VAL A 35 1.65 21.67 15.82
N LYS A 36 0.62 20.87 15.60
CA LYS A 36 0.31 20.42 14.23
C LYS A 36 -0.22 21.64 13.49
N GLU A 37 0.64 22.33 12.75
CA GLU A 37 0.29 23.49 11.90
C GLU A 37 -0.86 23.22 10.91
N PHE A 38 -1.21 21.93 10.74
CA PHE A 38 -2.24 21.42 9.85
C PHE A 38 -3.17 20.44 10.58
N ASP A 39 -3.63 20.80 11.79
CA ASP A 39 -4.60 20.01 12.57
C ASP A 39 -5.96 19.84 11.86
N TRP A 40 -6.29 20.76 10.95
CA TRP A 40 -7.42 20.67 10.02
C TRP A 40 -7.16 19.77 8.79
N VAL A 41 -5.93 19.26 8.59
CA VAL A 41 -5.58 18.38 7.47
C VAL A 41 -5.51 16.93 7.92
N ILE A 42 -6.34 16.11 7.31
CA ILE A 42 -6.32 14.66 7.46
C ILE A 42 -5.29 14.09 6.47
N LEU A 43 -4.06 13.81 6.95
CA LEU A 43 -3.03 13.13 6.16
C LEU A 43 -3.33 11.63 6.07
N ARG A 44 -3.31 11.07 4.87
CA ARG A 44 -3.51 9.62 4.65
C ARG A 44 -2.27 8.99 4.04
N PRO A 45 -1.84 7.82 4.53
CA PRO A 45 -0.90 6.99 3.81
C PRO A 45 -1.43 6.68 2.41
N GLY A 46 -0.59 6.86 1.40
CA GLY A 46 -0.94 6.58 0.02
C GLY A 46 -1.15 5.08 -0.23
N ASN A 47 -2.24 4.73 -0.91
CA ASN A 47 -2.52 3.34 -1.26
C ASN A 47 -1.45 2.72 -2.19
N GLY A 48 -0.77 3.54 -3.01
CA GLY A 48 0.37 3.08 -3.80
C GLY A 48 1.55 2.65 -2.93
N HIS A 49 1.88 3.44 -1.90
CA HIS A 49 2.93 3.10 -0.95
C HIS A 49 2.55 1.88 -0.09
N TYR A 50 1.29 1.78 0.33
CA TYR A 50 0.77 0.60 1.03
C TYR A 50 0.95 -0.68 0.19
N GLU A 51 0.56 -0.61 -1.09
CA GLU A 51 0.75 -1.70 -2.04
C GLU A 51 2.22 -2.11 -2.20
N MET A 52 3.12 -1.13 -2.36
CA MET A 52 4.57 -1.40 -2.43
C MET A 52 5.10 -2.09 -1.18
N ASN A 53 4.58 -1.72 0.00
CA ASN A 53 4.97 -2.35 1.26
C ASN A 53 4.44 -3.78 1.36
N MET A 54 3.22 -4.06 0.86
CA MET A 54 2.72 -5.43 0.76
C MET A 54 3.61 -6.29 -0.14
N PHE A 55 4.00 -5.75 -1.30
CA PHE A 55 4.87 -6.46 -2.25
C PHE A 55 6.19 -6.86 -1.59
N LYS A 56 6.85 -5.89 -0.96
CA LYS A 56 8.12 -6.10 -0.28
C LYS A 56 7.99 -7.10 0.86
N SER A 57 6.95 -6.98 1.69
CA SER A 57 6.72 -7.89 2.80
C SER A 57 6.51 -9.33 2.32
N PHE A 58 5.72 -9.51 1.27
CA PHE A 58 5.47 -10.82 0.67
C PHE A 58 6.72 -11.44 0.07
N ILE A 59 7.47 -10.68 -0.73
CA ILE A 59 8.72 -11.15 -1.36
C ILE A 59 9.75 -11.52 -0.30
N GLU A 60 9.94 -10.68 0.72
CA GLU A 60 10.93 -10.93 1.76
C GLU A 60 10.63 -12.18 2.58
N VAL A 61 9.37 -12.42 2.96
CA VAL A 61 8.97 -13.62 3.72
C VAL A 61 9.23 -14.89 2.92
N ASN A 62 8.97 -14.84 1.61
CA ASN A 62 9.05 -16.00 0.74
C ASN A 62 10.39 -16.10 -0.02
N TRP A 63 11.35 -15.22 0.29
CA TRP A 63 12.60 -15.09 -0.45
C TRP A 63 13.40 -16.39 -0.46
N ASP A 64 13.63 -16.94 0.72
CA ASP A 64 14.42 -18.17 0.91
C ASP A 64 13.58 -19.45 0.70
N VAL A 65 12.27 -19.31 0.45
CA VAL A 65 11.36 -20.44 0.18
C VAL A 65 11.27 -20.71 -1.32
N PHE A 66 10.90 -19.71 -2.11
CA PHE A 66 10.72 -19.86 -3.55
C PHE A 66 11.04 -18.60 -4.37
N PHE A 67 11.00 -17.40 -3.80
CA PHE A 67 11.18 -16.17 -4.58
C PHE A 67 12.59 -15.98 -5.10
N GLY A 68 13.62 -16.34 -4.33
CA GLY A 68 15.01 -16.21 -4.77
C GLY A 68 15.30 -17.04 -6.02
N GLU A 69 14.84 -18.29 -6.02
CA GLU A 69 14.95 -19.18 -7.18
C GLU A 69 14.09 -18.72 -8.36
N LEU A 70 12.85 -18.30 -8.11
CA LEU A 70 12.00 -17.70 -9.15
C LEU A 70 12.67 -16.49 -9.80
N ALA A 71 13.26 -15.59 -9.00
CA ALA A 71 13.97 -14.42 -9.51
C ALA A 71 15.18 -14.82 -10.38
N LYS A 72 15.91 -15.89 -10.02
CA LYS A 72 17.01 -16.40 -10.87
C LYS A 72 16.49 -16.91 -12.21
N LEU A 73 15.38 -17.67 -12.20
CA LEU A 73 14.73 -18.18 -13.41
C LEU A 73 14.25 -17.03 -14.32
N MET A 74 13.82 -15.93 -13.73
CA MET A 74 13.42 -14.72 -14.44
C MET A 74 14.59 -13.82 -14.90
N GLY A 75 15.83 -14.27 -14.73
CA GLY A 75 17.03 -13.61 -15.25
C GLY A 75 17.75 -12.70 -14.26
N PHE A 76 17.30 -12.57 -13.01
CA PHE A 76 18.03 -11.87 -11.97
C PHE A 76 19.17 -12.74 -11.43
N LYS A 77 20.26 -12.89 -12.21
CA LYS A 77 21.31 -13.87 -11.90
C LYS A 77 22.42 -13.37 -10.97
N SER A 78 22.72 -12.08 -10.98
CA SER A 78 23.77 -11.51 -10.12
C SER A 78 23.26 -11.19 -8.72
N GLU A 79 24.14 -11.11 -7.72
CA GLU A 79 23.77 -10.70 -6.36
C GLU A 79 23.08 -9.34 -6.33
N ASN A 80 23.55 -8.38 -7.13
CA ASN A 80 22.93 -7.07 -7.24
C ASN A 80 21.53 -7.15 -7.86
N ALA A 81 21.34 -7.99 -8.88
CA ALA A 81 20.02 -8.19 -9.50
C ALA A 81 19.06 -8.89 -8.52
N GLN A 82 19.53 -9.89 -7.78
CA GLN A 82 18.77 -10.55 -6.71
C GLN A 82 18.37 -9.56 -5.61
N ARG A 83 19.29 -8.72 -5.15
CA ARG A 83 19.00 -7.66 -4.18
C ARG A 83 17.97 -6.67 -4.71
N ALA A 84 18.07 -6.29 -5.99
CA ALA A 84 17.07 -5.44 -6.63
C ALA A 84 15.69 -6.13 -6.70
N ALA A 85 15.62 -7.39 -7.10
CA ALA A 85 14.36 -8.15 -7.12
C ALA A 85 13.74 -8.29 -5.72
N LYS A 86 14.56 -8.57 -4.69
CA LYS A 86 14.11 -8.66 -3.30
C LYS A 86 13.54 -7.35 -2.77
N ASN A 87 14.21 -6.23 -3.08
CA ASN A 87 13.83 -4.91 -2.58
C ASN A 87 12.66 -4.29 -3.36
N GLY A 88 12.40 -4.74 -4.59
CA GLY A 88 11.32 -4.25 -5.44
C GLY A 88 11.32 -2.74 -5.70
N PRO A 89 12.44 -2.11 -6.12
CA PRO A 89 12.51 -0.65 -6.30
C PRO A 89 11.64 -0.13 -7.46
N ASP A 90 11.28 -1.01 -8.40
CA ASP A 90 10.43 -0.70 -9.55
C ASP A 90 9.09 -1.42 -9.37
N ASN A 91 8.02 -0.65 -9.14
CA ASN A 91 6.69 -1.19 -8.87
C ASN A 91 6.16 -2.05 -10.04
N HIS A 92 6.43 -1.68 -11.29
CA HIS A 92 5.94 -2.40 -12.47
C HIS A 92 6.64 -3.74 -12.66
N LYS A 93 7.96 -3.79 -12.44
CA LYS A 93 8.73 -5.04 -12.50
C LYS A 93 8.38 -5.97 -11.34
N THR A 94 8.25 -5.40 -10.14
CA THR A 94 7.86 -6.14 -8.92
C THR A 94 6.48 -6.76 -9.09
N TRP A 95 5.52 -6.02 -9.65
CA TRP A 95 4.21 -6.58 -9.99
C TRP A 95 4.28 -7.73 -10.99
N SER A 96 5.12 -7.62 -12.01
CA SER A 96 5.29 -8.69 -12.99
C SER A 96 5.84 -9.95 -12.35
N LEU A 97 6.83 -9.82 -11.45
CA LEU A 97 7.35 -10.91 -10.62
C LEU A 97 6.25 -11.57 -9.79
N LEU A 98 5.43 -10.78 -9.10
CA LEU A 98 4.33 -11.27 -8.26
C LEU A 98 3.26 -12.03 -9.07
N LYS A 99 2.88 -11.52 -10.26
CA LYS A 99 1.93 -12.21 -11.14
C LYS A 99 2.44 -13.54 -11.65
N ILE A 100 3.71 -13.59 -12.03
CA ILE A 100 4.35 -14.84 -12.47
C ILE A 100 4.40 -15.82 -11.31
N ALA A 101 4.83 -15.37 -10.12
CA ALA A 101 4.81 -16.20 -8.91
C ALA A 101 3.40 -16.76 -8.64
N HIS A 102 2.37 -15.91 -8.70
CA HIS A 102 0.99 -16.29 -8.46
C HIS A 102 0.54 -17.40 -9.42
N GLN A 103 0.69 -17.17 -10.73
CA GLN A 103 0.22 -18.12 -11.74
C GLN A 103 1.00 -19.43 -11.66
N SER A 104 2.34 -19.37 -11.65
CA SER A 104 3.18 -20.56 -11.68
C SER A 104 3.02 -21.42 -10.43
N LEU A 105 2.94 -20.82 -9.25
CA LEU A 105 2.76 -21.57 -8.02
C LEU A 105 1.33 -22.12 -7.88
N LEU A 106 0.32 -21.40 -8.38
CA LEU A 106 -1.03 -21.93 -8.43
C LEU A 106 -1.13 -23.16 -9.34
N ASP A 107 -0.48 -23.13 -10.50
CA ASP A 107 -0.42 -24.27 -11.41
C ASP A 107 0.28 -25.49 -10.76
N GLU A 108 1.38 -25.26 -10.04
CA GLU A 108 2.06 -26.33 -9.28
C GLU A 108 1.22 -26.87 -8.12
N LEU A 109 0.44 -26.02 -7.44
CA LEU A 109 -0.47 -26.45 -6.37
C LEU A 109 -1.65 -27.28 -6.90
N LEU A 110 -2.07 -27.09 -8.16
CA LEU A 110 -3.13 -27.90 -8.76
C LEU A 110 -2.70 -29.35 -8.99
N VAL A 111 -1.43 -29.61 -9.27
CA VAL A 111 -0.90 -30.95 -9.55
C VAL A 111 -1.21 -31.97 -8.43
N PRO A 112 -0.84 -31.74 -7.15
CA PRO A 112 -1.15 -32.69 -6.08
C PRO A 112 -2.65 -32.83 -5.84
N TYR A 113 -3.44 -31.76 -5.98
CA TYR A 113 -4.89 -31.85 -5.86
C TYR A 113 -5.50 -32.77 -6.94
N VAL A 114 -5.12 -32.58 -8.20
CA VAL A 114 -5.61 -33.40 -9.32
C VAL A 114 -5.24 -34.86 -9.11
N ARG A 115 -4.02 -35.17 -8.64
CA ARG A 115 -3.61 -36.55 -8.32
C ARG A 115 -4.52 -37.18 -7.26
N VAL A 116 -4.78 -36.47 -6.17
CA VAL A 116 -5.69 -36.94 -5.10
C VAL A 116 -7.12 -37.14 -5.64
N SER A 117 -7.61 -36.24 -6.49
CA SER A 117 -8.92 -36.38 -7.14
C SER A 117 -8.99 -37.63 -8.02
N MET A 118 -7.93 -37.91 -8.79
CA MET A 118 -7.84 -39.10 -9.63
C MET A 118 -7.80 -40.39 -8.80
N GLU A 119 -7.03 -40.43 -7.72
CA GLU A 119 -6.98 -41.56 -6.77
C GLU A 119 -8.34 -41.82 -6.14
N LYS A 120 -9.05 -40.76 -5.73
CA LYS A 120 -10.41 -40.82 -5.19
C LYS A 120 -11.49 -41.10 -6.25
N LYS A 121 -11.13 -41.11 -7.54
CA LYS A 121 -12.04 -41.23 -8.70
C LYS A 121 -13.17 -40.19 -8.69
N VAL A 122 -12.87 -38.98 -8.22
CA VAL A 122 -13.80 -37.83 -8.23
C VAL A 122 -13.28 -36.80 -9.23
N PRO A 123 -14.13 -36.19 -10.08
CA PRO A 123 -13.71 -35.13 -10.98
C PRO A 123 -13.13 -33.93 -10.21
N PRO A 124 -11.97 -33.37 -10.64
CA PRO A 124 -11.44 -32.17 -10.02
C PRO A 124 -12.34 -30.96 -10.31
N THR A 125 -12.70 -30.24 -9.27
CA THR A 125 -13.49 -28.99 -9.34
C THR A 125 -12.76 -27.85 -8.62
N PRO A 126 -13.06 -26.57 -8.95
CA PRO A 126 -12.53 -25.43 -8.21
C PRO A 126 -12.88 -25.47 -6.72
N GLN A 127 -14.13 -25.81 -6.38
CA GLN A 127 -14.57 -25.93 -4.98
C GLN A 127 -13.81 -27.03 -4.24
N GLY A 128 -13.57 -28.16 -4.91
CA GLY A 128 -12.74 -29.23 -4.35
C GLY A 128 -11.29 -28.80 -4.16
N PHE A 129 -10.72 -27.96 -5.03
CA PHE A 129 -9.36 -27.45 -4.89
C PHE A 129 -9.21 -26.56 -3.67
N PHE A 130 -10.16 -25.63 -3.45
CA PHE A 130 -10.17 -24.79 -2.26
C PHE A 130 -10.36 -25.61 -0.99
N LYS A 131 -11.31 -26.57 -0.99
CA LYS A 131 -11.50 -27.47 0.15
C LYS A 131 -10.23 -28.27 0.45
N TYR A 132 -9.61 -28.83 -0.57
CA TYR A 132 -8.35 -29.55 -0.42
C TYR A 132 -7.28 -28.65 0.19
N SER A 133 -7.10 -27.45 -0.37
CA SER A 133 -6.04 -26.55 0.03
C SER A 133 -6.19 -25.96 1.43
N MET A 134 -7.42 -25.78 1.89
CA MET A 134 -7.73 -25.15 3.17
C MET A 134 -7.98 -26.15 4.31
N ALA A 135 -8.35 -27.41 4.00
CA ALA A 135 -8.84 -28.34 5.01
C ALA A 135 -8.32 -29.79 4.89
N GLU A 136 -7.88 -30.25 3.71
CA GLU A 136 -7.49 -31.66 3.53
C GLU A 136 -5.97 -31.87 3.35
N ALA A 137 -5.25 -30.87 2.83
CA ALA A 137 -3.82 -30.97 2.60
C ALA A 137 -3.04 -31.02 3.93
N THR A 138 -2.19 -32.03 4.08
CA THR A 138 -1.37 -32.24 5.29
C THR A 138 0.11 -31.94 5.08
N ASN A 139 0.56 -31.88 3.83
CA ASN A 139 1.96 -31.58 3.52
C ASN A 139 2.30 -30.12 3.93
N PRO A 140 3.28 -29.89 4.83
CA PRO A 140 3.57 -28.54 5.32
C PRO A 140 3.99 -27.56 4.22
N ASN A 141 4.73 -28.02 3.21
CA ASN A 141 5.16 -27.17 2.09
C ASN A 141 3.96 -26.77 1.23
N PHE A 142 3.04 -27.72 1.00
CA PHE A 142 1.79 -27.43 0.30
C PHE A 142 0.98 -26.40 1.08
N VAL A 143 0.73 -26.64 2.37
CA VAL A 143 -0.09 -25.75 3.22
C VAL A 143 0.52 -24.35 3.30
N HIS A 144 1.84 -24.25 3.47
CA HIS A 144 2.53 -22.97 3.47
C HIS A 144 2.37 -22.24 2.13
N THR A 145 2.66 -22.93 1.02
CA THR A 145 2.61 -22.33 -0.32
C THR A 145 1.17 -21.95 -0.69
N SER A 146 0.19 -22.82 -0.43
CA SER A 146 -1.21 -22.52 -0.68
C SER A 146 -1.70 -21.34 0.15
N THR A 147 -1.30 -21.24 1.42
CA THR A 147 -1.62 -20.07 2.27
C THR A 147 -1.00 -18.80 1.69
N MET A 148 0.29 -18.83 1.33
CA MET A 148 0.98 -17.67 0.75
C MET A 148 0.34 -17.21 -0.55
N ILE A 149 -0.04 -18.13 -1.44
CA ILE A 149 -0.60 -17.79 -2.74
C ILE A 149 -2.09 -17.42 -2.65
N LEU A 150 -2.92 -18.29 -2.09
CA LEU A 150 -4.38 -18.13 -2.09
C LEU A 150 -4.88 -17.07 -1.10
N THR A 151 -4.11 -16.79 -0.04
CA THR A 151 -4.49 -15.77 0.96
C THR A 151 -3.73 -14.47 0.73
N TYR A 152 -2.40 -14.50 0.88
CA TYR A 152 -1.62 -13.25 0.93
C TYR A 152 -1.33 -12.66 -0.45
N LEU A 153 -0.87 -13.46 -1.41
CA LEU A 153 -0.64 -12.96 -2.77
C LEU A 153 -1.96 -12.59 -3.45
N GLN A 154 -3.01 -13.39 -3.28
CA GLN A 154 -4.34 -13.05 -3.78
C GLN A 154 -4.87 -11.75 -3.16
N ALA A 155 -4.62 -11.47 -1.89
CA ALA A 155 -4.96 -10.18 -1.27
C ALA A 155 -4.23 -9.02 -1.96
N ILE A 156 -2.95 -9.17 -2.31
CA ILE A 156 -2.22 -8.16 -3.09
C ILE A 156 -2.90 -7.92 -4.45
N LEU A 157 -3.30 -8.99 -5.13
CA LEU A 157 -3.99 -8.90 -6.42
C LEU A 157 -5.34 -8.20 -6.29
N ASN A 158 -6.09 -8.52 -5.24
CA ASN A 158 -7.38 -7.91 -4.94
C ASN A 158 -7.24 -6.44 -4.56
N LEU A 159 -6.20 -6.05 -3.83
CA LEU A 159 -5.92 -4.64 -3.54
C LEU A 159 -5.75 -3.87 -4.84
N ARG A 160 -4.87 -4.35 -5.74
CA ARG A 160 -4.63 -3.66 -7.02
C ARG A 160 -5.89 -3.60 -7.87
N ALA A 161 -6.63 -4.70 -7.96
CA ALA A 161 -7.89 -4.73 -8.71
C ALA A 161 -8.92 -3.75 -8.12
N GLY A 162 -9.04 -3.71 -6.78
CA GLY A 162 -9.88 -2.78 -6.06
C GLY A 162 -9.50 -1.34 -6.34
N LEU A 163 -8.22 -0.99 -6.25
CA LEU A 163 -7.71 0.33 -6.62
C LEU A 163 -8.07 0.68 -8.06
N ARG A 164 -7.85 -0.23 -9.02
CA ARG A 164 -8.10 0.04 -10.44
C ARG A 164 -9.56 0.26 -10.80
N SER A 165 -10.47 -0.26 -9.98
CA SER A 165 -11.92 -0.25 -10.21
C SER A 165 -12.69 0.63 -9.23
N GLY A 166 -12.01 1.35 -8.34
CA GLY A 166 -12.65 2.12 -7.26
C GLY A 166 -13.41 1.26 -6.24
N ASN A 167 -13.13 -0.04 -6.16
CA ASN A 167 -13.84 -0.93 -5.25
C ASN A 167 -13.21 -0.91 -3.85
N ILE A 168 -13.81 -0.12 -2.98
CA ILE A 168 -13.35 0.14 -1.61
C ILE A 168 -13.42 -1.11 -0.74
N ASP A 169 -14.49 -1.90 -0.85
CA ASP A 169 -14.65 -3.12 -0.06
C ASP A 169 -13.55 -4.13 -0.39
N ALA A 170 -13.17 -4.23 -1.67
CA ALA A 170 -12.05 -5.05 -2.10
C ALA A 170 -10.72 -4.55 -1.53
N ILE A 171 -10.50 -3.23 -1.50
CA ILE A 171 -9.31 -2.61 -0.89
C ILE A 171 -9.24 -2.92 0.61
N VAL A 172 -10.30 -2.63 1.36
CA VAL A 172 -10.36 -2.86 2.82
C VAL A 172 -10.16 -4.33 3.14
N SER A 173 -10.87 -5.22 2.44
CA SER A 173 -10.77 -6.66 2.65
C SER A 173 -9.35 -7.18 2.36
N ALA A 174 -8.72 -6.71 1.27
CA ALA A 174 -7.36 -7.06 0.94
C ALA A 174 -6.35 -6.62 2.01
N LYS A 175 -6.48 -5.40 2.53
CA LYS A 175 -5.64 -4.90 3.63
C LYS A 175 -5.81 -5.73 4.89
N ALA A 176 -7.05 -6.01 5.29
CA ALA A 176 -7.36 -6.81 6.48
C ALA A 176 -6.82 -8.25 6.39
N VAL A 177 -6.99 -8.91 5.24
CA VAL A 177 -6.46 -10.26 5.00
C VAL A 177 -4.93 -10.28 5.06
N PHE A 178 -4.26 -9.22 4.61
CA PHE A 178 -2.80 -9.15 4.57
C PHE A 178 -2.16 -8.68 5.88
N ALA A 179 -2.89 -7.96 6.73
CA ALA A 179 -2.39 -7.38 7.98
C ALA A 179 -1.57 -8.37 8.85
N PRO A 180 -1.95 -9.65 9.03
CA PRO A 180 -1.13 -10.61 9.77
C PRO A 180 0.30 -10.75 9.25
N LEU A 181 0.51 -10.67 7.92
CA LEU A 181 1.84 -10.77 7.33
C LEU A 181 2.69 -9.52 7.58
N PHE A 182 2.07 -8.34 7.69
CA PHE A 182 2.76 -7.12 8.13
C PHE A 182 3.22 -7.22 9.58
N HIS A 183 2.36 -7.74 10.46
CA HIS A 183 2.69 -7.89 11.88
C HIS A 183 3.65 -9.04 12.17
N ALA A 184 3.72 -10.05 11.30
CA ALA A 184 4.72 -11.12 11.39
C ALA A 184 6.16 -10.61 11.18
N LYS A 185 6.34 -9.41 10.60
CA LYS A 185 7.63 -8.82 10.30
C LYS A 185 7.98 -7.73 11.30
N ASN A 186 9.26 -7.54 11.62
CA ASN A 186 9.72 -6.39 12.38
C ASN A 186 9.86 -5.14 11.48
N HIS A 187 8.73 -4.63 10.99
CA HIS A 187 8.65 -3.41 10.18
C HIS A 187 7.81 -2.35 10.92
N PRO A 188 8.32 -1.78 12.03
CA PRO A 188 7.51 -0.96 12.95
C PRO A 188 6.85 0.24 12.28
N LYS A 189 7.52 0.85 11.28
CA LYS A 189 6.94 1.96 10.51
C LYS A 189 5.73 1.54 9.67
N TYR A 190 5.77 0.35 9.06
CA TYR A 190 4.66 -0.13 8.23
C TYR A 190 3.48 -0.60 9.08
N GLN A 191 3.77 -1.20 10.23
CA GLN A 191 2.76 -1.53 11.23
C GLN A 191 2.08 -0.27 11.77
N GLU A 192 2.86 0.76 12.10
CA GLU A 192 2.33 2.05 12.52
C GLU A 192 1.45 2.68 11.44
N ILE A 193 1.88 2.67 10.18
CA ILE A 193 1.09 3.18 9.06
C ILE A 193 -0.26 2.46 8.93
N GLU A 194 -0.27 1.13 9.00
CA GLU A 194 -1.51 0.33 8.93
C GLU A 194 -2.43 0.64 10.12
N ILE A 195 -1.91 0.65 11.34
CA ILE A 195 -2.69 0.95 12.55
C ILE A 195 -3.27 2.37 12.47
N MET A 196 -2.44 3.35 12.08
CA MET A 196 -2.86 4.74 11.96
C MET A 196 -3.95 4.92 10.90
N GLU A 197 -3.83 4.26 9.74
CA GLU A 197 -4.89 4.27 8.72
C GLU A 197 -6.18 3.65 9.25
N SER A 198 -6.10 2.49 9.91
CA SER A 198 -7.24 1.78 10.48
C SER A 198 -7.96 2.61 11.55
N ILE A 199 -7.22 3.27 12.45
CA ILE A 199 -7.78 4.18 13.46
C ILE A 199 -8.43 5.39 12.78
N GLN A 200 -7.70 6.04 11.87
CA GLN A 200 -8.17 7.21 11.18
C GLN A 200 -9.49 6.94 10.44
N ARG A 201 -9.60 5.80 9.75
CA ARG A 201 -10.84 5.41 9.06
C ARG A 201 -12.03 5.24 10.00
N GLN A 202 -11.80 4.74 11.22
CA GLN A 202 -12.83 4.60 12.24
C GLN A 202 -13.21 5.95 12.87
N CYS A 203 -12.27 6.89 12.95
CA CYS A 203 -12.45 8.21 13.54
C CYS A 203 -12.98 9.27 12.55
N VAL A 204 -13.05 8.98 11.24
CA VAL A 204 -13.60 9.91 10.25
C VAL A 204 -15.09 10.18 10.54
N PRO A 205 -15.50 11.46 10.69
CA PRO A 205 -16.90 11.84 10.85
C PRO A 205 -17.77 11.32 9.70
N ASP A 206 -19.03 10.99 9.97
CA ASP A 206 -19.94 10.42 8.98
C ASP A 206 -20.09 11.31 7.74
N GLU A 207 -20.04 12.63 7.93
CA GLU A 207 -20.14 13.65 6.88
C GLU A 207 -18.94 13.61 5.91
N LEU A 208 -17.79 13.10 6.35
CA LEU A 208 -16.57 13.01 5.55
C LEU A 208 -16.33 11.60 4.99
N LYS A 209 -17.12 10.59 5.39
CA LYS A 209 -16.93 9.20 4.94
C LYS A 209 -17.11 9.04 3.44
N GLU A 210 -18.10 9.72 2.84
CA GLU A 210 -18.33 9.69 1.39
C GLU A 210 -17.10 10.22 0.64
N PHE A 211 -16.63 11.42 0.99
CA PHE A 211 -15.42 12.00 0.42
C PHE A 211 -14.18 11.13 0.66
N TYR A 212 -14.02 10.58 1.86
CA TYR A 212 -12.91 9.68 2.20
C TYR A 212 -12.88 8.48 1.25
N ASN A 213 -14.05 7.89 1.02
CA ASN A 213 -14.26 6.72 0.17
C ASN A 213 -14.02 7.03 -1.31
N GLU A 214 -14.59 8.12 -1.83
CA GLU A 214 -14.41 8.54 -3.23
C GLU A 214 -12.96 8.87 -3.60
N THR A 215 -12.14 9.21 -2.60
CA THR A 215 -10.75 9.61 -2.80
C THR A 215 -9.74 8.52 -2.44
N GLU A 216 -10.23 7.31 -2.12
CA GLU A 216 -9.41 6.13 -1.82
C GLU A 216 -8.65 5.64 -3.07
N SER A 217 -9.25 5.86 -4.24
CA SER A 217 -8.64 5.65 -5.54
C SER A 217 -9.10 6.72 -6.52
N VAL A 218 -8.21 7.16 -7.41
CA VAL A 218 -8.50 8.31 -8.30
C VAL A 218 -8.09 8.05 -9.74
N SER A 219 -8.91 8.53 -10.68
CA SER A 219 -8.59 8.54 -12.11
C SER A 219 -8.45 9.97 -12.63
N LEU A 220 -7.26 10.32 -13.12
CA LEU A 220 -7.03 11.62 -13.76
C LEU A 220 -7.62 11.71 -15.18
N SER A 221 -7.93 10.58 -15.81
CA SER A 221 -8.49 10.53 -17.16
C SER A 221 -10.01 10.40 -17.18
N GLY A 222 -10.66 10.32 -16.00
CA GLY A 222 -12.09 10.01 -15.89
C GLY A 222 -12.45 8.56 -16.23
N ASN A 223 -11.46 7.73 -16.59
CA ASN A 223 -11.67 6.30 -16.81
C ASN A 223 -11.57 5.55 -15.47
N HIS A 224 -12.70 5.11 -14.95
CA HIS A 224 -12.87 4.35 -13.70
C HIS A 224 -12.20 2.96 -13.71
N LEU A 225 -11.65 2.52 -14.84
CA LEU A 225 -10.91 1.25 -14.96
C LEU A 225 -9.38 1.43 -14.81
N ASN A 226 -8.91 2.67 -14.66
CA ASN A 226 -7.50 3.02 -14.58
C ASN A 226 -7.17 3.84 -13.31
N GLU A 227 -7.98 3.68 -12.28
CA GLU A 227 -7.77 4.34 -11.01
C GLU A 227 -6.49 3.86 -10.31
N GLU A 228 -5.87 4.76 -9.53
CA GLU A 228 -4.65 4.48 -8.78
C GLU A 228 -4.68 5.22 -7.44
N GLY A 229 -3.80 4.83 -6.51
CA GLY A 229 -3.57 5.59 -5.29
C GLY A 229 -3.19 7.04 -5.60
N LEU A 230 -3.77 7.98 -4.84
CA LEU A 230 -3.55 9.42 -4.99
C LEU A 230 -2.08 9.80 -4.88
N ASP A 231 -1.30 9.06 -4.09
CA ASP A 231 0.13 9.24 -3.90
C ASP A 231 0.94 9.02 -5.18
N PHE A 232 0.60 8.03 -6.01
CA PHE A 232 1.24 7.86 -7.31
C PHE A 232 0.94 9.01 -8.26
N LYS A 233 -0.29 9.55 -8.22
CA LYS A 233 -0.64 10.75 -9.00
C LYS A 233 0.11 11.98 -8.50
N ALA A 234 0.17 12.16 -7.19
CA ALA A 234 0.94 13.24 -6.56
C ALA A 234 2.43 13.14 -6.91
N GLU A 235 3.00 11.93 -6.99
CA GLU A 235 4.39 11.72 -7.40
C GLU A 235 4.63 12.17 -8.84
N VAL A 236 3.70 11.90 -9.76
CA VAL A 236 3.80 12.37 -11.16
C VAL A 236 3.80 13.90 -11.22
N VAL A 237 2.91 14.56 -10.47
CA VAL A 237 2.87 16.03 -10.39
C VAL A 237 4.17 16.56 -9.76
N ASN A 238 4.64 15.94 -8.69
CA ASN A 238 5.88 16.33 -8.02
C ASN A 238 7.10 16.21 -8.96
N LYS A 239 7.19 15.17 -9.79
CA LYS A 239 8.25 15.03 -10.80
C LYS A 239 8.24 16.19 -11.80
N LYS A 240 7.05 16.63 -12.22
CA LYS A 240 6.91 17.79 -13.11
C LYS A 240 7.37 19.07 -12.42
N VAL A 241 6.93 19.31 -11.17
CA VAL A 241 7.40 20.44 -10.36
C VAL A 241 8.93 20.42 -10.26
N GLN A 242 9.52 19.28 -9.92
CA GLN A 242 10.97 19.11 -9.79
C GLN A 242 11.73 19.43 -11.08
N ALA A 243 11.16 19.13 -12.25
CA ALA A 243 11.78 19.44 -13.54
C ALA A 243 11.94 20.96 -13.79
N TRP A 244 11.11 21.78 -13.15
CA TRP A 244 11.14 23.25 -13.25
C TRP A 244 11.89 23.95 -12.12
N MET A 245 12.36 23.19 -11.12
CA MET A 245 13.10 23.78 -10.01
C MET A 245 14.46 24.31 -10.48
N PRO A 246 14.94 25.43 -9.91
CA PRO A 246 16.26 25.95 -10.24
C PRO A 246 17.36 24.94 -9.88
N ARG A 247 18.49 24.99 -10.59
CA ARG A 247 19.67 24.21 -10.23
C ARG A 247 20.23 24.71 -8.89
N GLY A 248 20.30 23.85 -7.89
CA GLY A 248 20.77 24.17 -6.54
C GLY A 248 19.80 23.68 -5.48
N VAL A 249 20.02 24.10 -4.23
CA VAL A 249 19.08 23.84 -3.14
C VAL A 249 17.91 24.82 -3.28
N PRO A 250 16.69 24.37 -3.57
CA PRO A 250 15.58 25.29 -3.78
C PRO A 250 15.07 25.89 -2.47
N ILE A 251 14.67 27.15 -2.51
CA ILE A 251 14.07 27.83 -1.36
C ILE A 251 12.53 27.78 -1.43
N GLY A 252 11.85 28.11 -0.33
CA GLY A 252 10.38 28.06 -0.24
C GLY A 252 9.67 28.87 -1.34
N GLU A 253 10.22 30.02 -1.73
CA GLU A 253 9.70 30.84 -2.83
C GLU A 253 9.81 30.14 -4.19
N ASP A 254 10.84 29.34 -4.43
CA ASP A 254 10.97 28.57 -5.66
C ASP A 254 9.85 27.52 -5.75
N TRP A 255 9.58 26.84 -4.64
CA TRP A 255 8.48 25.88 -4.56
C TRP A 255 7.14 26.56 -4.85
N LEU A 256 6.85 27.69 -4.21
CA LEU A 256 5.61 28.45 -4.45
C LEU A 256 5.51 28.94 -5.90
N ARG A 257 6.59 29.47 -6.46
CA ARG A 257 6.61 29.95 -7.85
C ARG A 257 6.34 28.82 -8.82
N VAL A 258 7.01 27.67 -8.67
CA VAL A 258 6.86 26.56 -9.61
C VAL A 258 5.50 25.90 -9.48
N THR A 259 5.06 25.59 -8.26
CA THR A 259 3.76 24.94 -8.03
C THR A 259 2.58 25.78 -8.51
N ARG A 260 2.58 27.10 -8.27
CA ARG A 260 1.50 28.01 -8.72
C ARG A 260 1.44 28.19 -10.23
N ASN A 261 2.55 28.00 -10.93
CA ASN A 261 2.66 28.25 -12.37
C ASN A 261 2.83 26.96 -13.19
N LEU A 262 2.70 25.77 -12.57
CA LEU A 262 2.97 24.50 -13.23
C LEU A 262 2.16 24.32 -14.51
N ASP A 263 0.86 24.63 -14.48
CA ASP A 263 -0.02 24.49 -15.66
C ASP A 263 0.43 25.40 -16.81
N VAL A 264 0.88 26.62 -16.49
CA VAL A 264 1.40 27.58 -17.48
C VAL A 264 2.70 27.04 -18.09
N PHE A 265 3.59 26.49 -17.26
CA PHE A 265 4.86 25.93 -17.73
C PHE A 265 4.64 24.70 -18.63
N GLU A 266 3.72 23.81 -18.27
CA GLU A 266 3.37 22.64 -19.08
C GLU A 266 2.76 23.04 -20.44
N GLN A 267 1.93 24.10 -20.48
CA GLN A 267 1.39 24.65 -21.73
C GLN A 267 2.46 25.26 -22.65
N VAL A 268 3.54 25.81 -22.08
CA VAL A 268 4.65 26.34 -22.88
C VAL A 268 5.40 25.17 -23.54
N VAL A 269 5.70 24.11 -22.79
CA VAL A 269 6.39 22.92 -23.32
C VAL A 269 5.57 22.23 -24.41
N SER A 270 4.26 22.09 -24.23
CA SER A 270 3.40 21.46 -25.25
C SER A 270 3.33 22.23 -26.56
N LYS A 271 3.77 23.50 -26.59
CA LYS A 271 3.85 24.34 -27.80
C LYS A 271 5.25 24.36 -28.42
N MET A 272 6.26 23.85 -27.72
CA MET A 272 7.65 23.78 -28.19
C MET A 272 8.01 22.42 -28.80
N VAL A 273 7.19 21.39 -28.57
CA VAL A 273 7.25 20.05 -29.19
C VAL A 273 6.33 20.00 -30.40
#